data_AF-G0QKV6-F1
#
_entry.id   AF-G0QKV6-F1
#
_cell.length_a   1.000
_cell.length_b   1.000
_cell.length_c   1.000
_cell.angle_alpha   90.00
_cell.angle_beta   90.00
_cell.angle_gamma   90.00
#
_symmetry.space_group_name_H-M   'P 1'
#
loop_
_entity.id
_entity.type
_entity.pdbx_description
1 polymer ?
#
loop_
_entity_poly.entity_id
_entity_poly.type
_entity_poly.pdbx_seq_one_letter_code
_entity_poly.pdbx_strand_id
1 'polypeptide(L)'
;MDQRKQYLIQCITKLLKLEEEPRSLIKSPILEDFIDNNDKKSIALVYLSGKGFKIYKYQEVLAQDNQLITICKNTGDYISEDNINKVISISLMSSDPINQFYQHLTQFYMPALKDKMQPNMNKMLEQLMENLDNSLNGNENDLDEKNVKNINKPSDEFEFWQRYLTSVNSANTQKRIQYYINQFSQIEGWKDLRKIESQKMEELIDKTADVIDKIWNVDNSYPEIRMRKLIDTFISQCSQKLILELKPDEIWDLNSYKIKSKLIEGQKYIKYLNDTINQYVTQLWTERKWMSGSFDFSASNNLIQRINEIVEFREQYEELNKILNLKRDFDLAFNHFKSINSLSSPNDIWNTQKSKFNQQMEEIEDEIYKFFKKEIFTQNTSKENPIQVLREMQNWNGLLSRQKIMKKLMPERHLVLVSLLQICEKIKDEFESKSGQNLDLSLGMEIIPQGHNFRKF
;
A
#
# COMPACT_ATOMS: atom_id res chain seq x y z
N MET A 1 37.65 -41.28 13.44
CA MET A 1 36.35 -40.59 13.37
C MET A 1 36.42 -39.60 12.23
N ASP A 2 35.32 -39.38 11.51
CA ASP A 2 35.19 -38.30 10.52
C ASP A 2 35.51 -36.95 11.20
N GLN A 3 36.45 -36.18 10.65
CA GLN A 3 36.89 -34.91 11.23
C GLN A 3 35.73 -33.89 11.28
N ARG A 4 34.78 -33.98 10.33
CA ARG A 4 33.57 -33.15 10.29
C ARG A 4 32.67 -33.42 11.48
N LYS A 5 32.49 -34.70 11.83
CA LYS A 5 31.73 -35.13 13.00
C LYS A 5 32.41 -34.70 14.30
N GLN A 6 33.75 -34.83 14.35
CA GLN A 6 34.54 -34.44 15.53
C GLN A 6 34.44 -32.92 15.79
N TYR A 7 34.46 -32.10 14.75
CA TYR A 7 34.27 -30.65 14.87
C TYR A 7 32.93 -30.28 15.52
N LEU A 8 31.82 -30.86 15.05
CA LEU A 8 30.49 -30.60 15.63
C LEU A 8 30.41 -31.01 17.11
N ILE A 9 31.00 -32.16 17.45
CA ILE A 9 31.00 -32.68 18.82
C ILE A 9 31.82 -31.77 19.74
N GLN A 10 32.97 -31.28 19.29
CA GLN A 10 33.78 -30.33 20.05
C GLN A 10 33.04 -29.00 20.26
N CYS A 11 32.35 -28.49 19.24
CA CYS A 11 31.54 -27.28 19.36
C CYS A 11 30.40 -27.47 20.37
N ILE A 12 29.66 -28.58 20.31
CA ILE A 12 28.57 -28.88 21.25
C ILE A 12 29.10 -29.02 22.69
N THR A 13 30.22 -29.72 22.87
CA THR A 13 30.85 -29.93 24.18
C THR A 13 31.27 -28.60 24.80
N LYS A 14 31.87 -27.71 24.01
CA LYS A 14 32.24 -26.35 24.46
C LYS A 14 31.02 -25.46 24.73
N LEU A 15 29.99 -25.54 23.89
CA LEU A 15 28.78 -24.72 24.00
C LEU A 15 27.99 -25.04 25.27
N LEU A 16 27.87 -26.32 25.62
CA LEU A 16 27.15 -26.80 26.80
C LEU A 16 28.05 -26.92 28.05
N LYS A 17 29.35 -26.65 27.93
CA LYS A 17 30.36 -26.81 29.00
C LYS A 17 30.34 -28.21 29.64
N LEU A 18 30.30 -29.26 28.82
CA LEU A 18 30.31 -30.65 29.30
C LEU A 18 31.72 -31.06 29.75
N GLU A 19 31.82 -31.80 30.86
CA GLU A 19 33.08 -32.33 31.39
C GLU A 19 33.67 -33.48 30.53
N GLU A 20 32.81 -34.25 29.86
CA GLU A 20 33.20 -35.31 28.94
C GLU A 20 32.55 -35.15 27.56
N GLU A 21 33.23 -35.66 26.52
CA GLU A 21 32.66 -35.72 25.17
C GLU A 21 31.42 -36.64 25.15
N PRO A 22 30.33 -36.22 24.46
CA PRO A 22 29.08 -36.95 24.50
C PRO A 22 29.13 -38.26 23.71
N ARG A 23 29.46 -39.35 24.41
CA ARG A 23 29.60 -40.71 23.85
C ARG A 23 28.34 -41.21 23.13
N SER A 24 27.15 -40.77 23.57
CA SER A 24 25.87 -41.09 22.92
C SER A 24 25.75 -40.47 21.52
N LEU A 25 26.30 -39.26 21.33
CA LEU A 25 26.26 -38.53 20.07
C LEU A 25 27.37 -39.02 19.12
N ILE A 26 28.55 -39.37 19.69
CA ILE A 26 29.67 -39.99 18.97
C ILE A 26 29.25 -41.29 18.28
N LYS A 27 28.52 -42.16 18.99
CA LYS A 27 28.07 -43.48 18.48
C LYS A 27 26.85 -43.40 17.54
N SER A 28 26.20 -42.24 17.47
CA SER A 28 24.97 -42.09 16.71
C SER A 28 25.24 -41.72 15.25
N PRO A 29 24.47 -42.27 14.28
CA PRO A 29 24.58 -41.90 12.86
C PRO A 29 23.93 -40.54 12.54
N ILE A 30 23.26 -39.91 13.51
CA ILE A 30 22.46 -38.70 13.34
C ILE A 30 23.26 -37.53 12.74
N LEU A 31 24.51 -37.34 13.19
CA LEU A 31 25.36 -36.26 12.69
C LEU A 31 25.93 -36.59 11.30
N GLU A 32 26.22 -37.86 11.01
CA GLU A 32 26.74 -38.29 9.70
C GLU A 32 25.64 -38.13 8.63
N ASP A 33 24.44 -38.59 8.93
CA ASP A 33 23.25 -38.40 8.11
C ASP A 33 22.87 -36.91 7.93
N PHE A 34 23.06 -36.07 8.95
CA PHE A 34 22.92 -34.61 8.76
C PHE A 34 24.00 -34.03 7.86
N ILE A 35 25.28 -34.41 8.01
CA ILE A 35 26.38 -33.87 7.20
C ILE A 35 26.23 -34.28 5.73
N ASP A 36 25.99 -35.56 5.46
CA ASP A 36 26.01 -36.12 4.10
C ASP A 36 24.70 -35.90 3.33
N ASN A 37 23.59 -35.63 4.00
CA ASN A 37 22.30 -35.39 3.34
C ASN A 37 22.04 -33.89 3.07
N ASN A 38 22.03 -33.51 1.79
CA ASN A 38 21.77 -32.12 1.38
C ASN A 38 20.32 -31.65 1.62
N ASP A 39 19.35 -32.56 1.72
CA ASP A 39 17.95 -32.20 1.99
C ASP A 39 17.74 -31.78 3.46
N LYS A 40 18.62 -32.22 4.37
CA LYS A 40 18.56 -31.89 5.80
C LYS A 40 19.26 -30.56 6.08
N LYS A 41 18.49 -29.48 6.07
CA LYS A 41 18.99 -28.11 6.33
C LYS A 41 19.23 -27.80 7.81
N SER A 42 18.49 -28.41 8.72
CA SER A 42 18.68 -28.21 10.16
C SER A 42 18.38 -29.46 10.98
N ILE A 43 19.00 -29.55 12.14
CA ILE A 43 18.70 -30.55 13.16
C ILE A 43 18.63 -29.90 14.54
N ALA A 44 17.66 -30.32 15.34
CA ALA A 44 17.48 -29.88 16.71
C ALA A 44 17.77 -31.04 17.68
N LEU A 45 18.60 -30.80 18.69
CA LEU A 45 19.03 -31.78 19.68
C LEU A 45 18.72 -31.25 21.08
N VAL A 46 18.08 -32.06 21.92
CA VAL A 46 17.94 -31.79 23.35
C VAL A 46 19.03 -32.50 24.10
N TYR A 47 19.75 -31.77 24.94
CA TYR A 47 20.60 -32.35 25.97
C TYR A 47 19.79 -32.64 27.23
N LEU A 48 19.70 -33.92 27.60
CA LEU A 48 19.07 -34.40 28.82
C LEU A 48 20.17 -34.72 29.83
N SER A 49 20.23 -33.94 30.91
CA SER A 49 21.27 -34.11 31.94
C SER A 49 21.27 -35.55 32.47
N GLY A 50 22.42 -36.23 32.35
CA GLY A 50 22.60 -37.64 32.72
C GLY A 50 22.05 -38.70 31.76
N LYS A 51 21.28 -38.34 30.72
CA LYS A 51 20.70 -39.29 29.74
C LYS A 51 21.24 -39.11 28.31
N GLY A 52 22.01 -38.05 28.06
CA GLY A 52 22.64 -37.79 26.77
C GLY A 52 21.74 -36.98 25.82
N PHE A 53 21.91 -37.20 24.51
CA PHE A 53 21.26 -36.38 23.47
C PHE A 53 20.10 -37.10 22.81
N LYS A 54 19.01 -36.38 22.56
CA LYS A 54 17.84 -36.85 21.79
C LYS A 54 17.54 -35.85 20.66
N ILE A 55 17.09 -36.34 19.50
CA ILE A 55 16.52 -35.46 18.47
C ILE A 55 15.26 -34.81 19.04
N TYR A 56 15.21 -33.49 18.95
CA TYR A 56 14.03 -32.71 19.29
C TYR A 56 13.10 -32.60 18.08
N LYS A 57 11.82 -32.86 18.30
CA LYS A 57 10.76 -32.48 17.37
C LYS A 57 10.09 -31.24 17.94
N TYR A 58 9.96 -30.18 17.15
CA TYR A 58 9.41 -28.88 17.58
C TYR A 58 7.98 -28.93 18.16
N GLN A 59 7.30 -30.08 18.07
CA GLN A 59 5.97 -30.34 18.64
C GLN A 59 6.02 -30.91 20.07
N GLU A 60 7.20 -31.29 20.58
CA GLU A 60 7.38 -31.81 21.94
C GLU A 60 7.53 -30.65 22.94
N VAL A 61 7.01 -30.77 24.17
CA VAL A 61 7.18 -29.76 25.22
C VAL A 61 8.58 -29.90 25.84
N LEU A 62 9.37 -28.82 25.81
CA LEU A 62 10.68 -28.78 26.45
C LEU A 62 10.52 -28.54 27.96
N ALA A 63 11.06 -29.43 28.80
CA ALA A 63 11.15 -29.20 30.24
C ALA A 63 12.15 -28.06 30.55
N GLN A 64 11.89 -27.28 31.59
CA GLN A 64 12.63 -26.03 31.92
C GLN A 64 14.14 -26.22 32.12
N ASP A 65 14.59 -27.41 32.51
CA ASP A 65 16.02 -27.70 32.78
C ASP A 65 16.78 -28.24 31.55
N ASN A 66 16.10 -28.46 30.43
CA ASN A 66 16.71 -29.07 29.24
C ASN A 66 17.27 -28.00 28.29
N GLN A 67 18.49 -28.22 27.82
CA GLN A 67 19.13 -27.32 26.86
C GLN A 67 18.88 -27.80 25.42
N LEU A 68 18.32 -26.93 24.59
CA LEU A 68 18.04 -27.20 23.17
C LEU A 68 19.16 -26.60 22.31
N ILE A 69 19.70 -27.39 21.39
CA ILE A 69 20.69 -26.96 20.40
C ILE A 69 20.11 -27.13 19.01
N THR A 70 20.29 -26.13 18.16
CA THR A 70 20.00 -26.24 16.73
C THR A 70 21.28 -26.11 15.92
N ILE A 71 21.46 -27.03 14.97
CA ILE A 71 22.56 -27.04 14.02
C ILE A 71 21.95 -26.78 12.64
N CYS A 72 22.40 -25.74 11.93
CA CYS A 72 21.83 -25.31 10.67
C CYS A 72 22.90 -25.19 9.58
N LYS A 73 22.58 -25.59 8.35
CA LYS A 73 23.38 -25.35 7.15
C LYS A 73 23.00 -23.99 6.58
N ASN A 74 23.96 -23.06 6.58
CA ASN A 74 23.77 -21.68 6.14
C ASN A 74 23.83 -21.55 4.61
N THR A 75 24.57 -22.42 3.94
CA THR A 75 24.68 -22.47 2.47
C THR A 75 24.34 -23.88 1.95
N GLY A 76 23.98 -23.97 0.66
CA GLY A 76 23.71 -25.24 -0.02
C GLY A 76 24.97 -25.98 -0.49
N ASP A 77 26.15 -25.56 -0.02
CA ASP A 77 27.44 -26.11 -0.43
C ASP A 77 27.71 -27.45 0.26
N TYR A 78 28.50 -28.30 -0.39
CA TYR A 78 28.93 -29.57 0.20
C TYR A 78 29.80 -29.34 1.44
N ILE A 79 29.53 -30.04 2.54
CA ILE A 79 30.29 -29.91 3.79
C ILE A 79 31.58 -30.75 3.70
N SER A 80 32.71 -30.06 3.52
CA SER A 80 34.07 -30.61 3.60
C SER A 80 34.72 -30.31 4.94
N GLU A 81 35.87 -30.95 5.20
CA GLU A 81 36.67 -30.73 6.42
C GLU A 81 37.12 -29.25 6.56
N ASP A 82 37.38 -28.58 5.43
CA ASP A 82 37.89 -27.20 5.41
C ASP A 82 36.82 -26.11 5.51
N ASN A 83 35.55 -26.43 5.20
CA ASN A 83 34.48 -25.42 5.10
C ASN A 83 33.38 -25.54 6.18
N ILE A 84 33.46 -26.57 7.03
CA ILE A 84 32.43 -26.88 8.02
C ILE A 84 32.13 -25.70 8.97
N ASN A 85 33.16 -24.93 9.32
CA ASN A 85 33.06 -23.75 10.19
C ASN A 85 32.38 -22.55 9.53
N LYS A 86 32.31 -22.50 8.19
CA LYS A 86 31.64 -21.44 7.42
C LYS A 86 30.22 -21.82 7.02
N VAL A 87 30.01 -23.10 6.74
CA VAL A 87 28.74 -23.64 6.24
C VAL A 87 27.76 -23.94 7.37
N ILE A 88 28.23 -24.26 8.58
CA ILE A 88 27.37 -24.67 9.69
C ILE A 88 27.30 -23.59 10.79
N SER A 89 26.08 -23.26 11.22
CA SER A 89 25.82 -22.53 12.46
C SER A 89 25.29 -23.46 13.55
N ILE A 90 25.76 -23.24 14.79
CA ILE A 90 25.29 -23.96 15.97
C ILE A 90 24.82 -22.92 16.98
N SER A 91 23.57 -23.03 17.43
CA SER A 91 22.98 -22.09 18.39
C SER A 91 22.29 -22.82 19.53
N LEU A 92 22.46 -22.27 20.74
CA LEU A 92 21.68 -22.66 21.90
C LEU A 92 20.33 -21.94 21.83
N MET A 93 19.24 -22.67 21.96
CA MET A 93 17.90 -22.11 22.00
C MET A 93 17.45 -21.93 23.45
N SER A 94 16.89 -20.76 23.74
CA SER A 94 16.28 -20.44 25.04
C SER A 94 14.98 -21.25 25.23
N SER A 95 14.58 -21.42 26.49
CA SER A 95 13.24 -21.88 26.84
C SER A 95 12.14 -20.93 26.38
N ASP A 96 12.49 -19.66 26.11
CA ASP A 96 11.61 -18.65 25.50
C ASP A 96 12.11 -18.28 24.08
N PRO A 97 11.58 -18.94 23.03
CA PRO A 97 11.97 -18.68 21.65
C PRO A 97 11.60 -17.28 21.17
N ILE A 98 10.55 -16.66 21.73
CA ILE A 98 10.04 -15.36 21.27
C ILE A 98 10.98 -14.26 21.76
N ASN A 99 11.34 -14.29 23.04
CA ASN A 99 12.31 -13.34 23.60
C ASN A 99 13.70 -13.52 22.97
N GLN A 100 14.13 -14.76 22.73
CA GLN A 100 15.40 -15.00 22.03
C GLN A 100 15.39 -14.46 20.59
N PHE A 101 14.29 -14.66 19.86
CA PHE A 101 14.14 -14.10 18.53
C PHE A 101 14.20 -12.57 18.56
N TYR A 102 13.49 -11.95 19.49
CA TYR A 102 13.53 -10.50 19.70
C TYR A 102 14.96 -10.00 20.00
N GLN A 103 15.69 -10.66 20.90
CA GLN A 103 17.08 -10.29 21.22
C GLN A 103 18.03 -10.48 20.04
N HIS A 104 17.92 -11.57 19.30
CA HIS A 104 18.73 -11.78 18.09
C HIS A 104 18.45 -10.73 17.03
N LEU A 105 17.17 -10.37 16.85
CA LEU A 105 16.76 -9.37 15.89
C LEU A 105 17.28 -7.98 16.28
N THR A 106 17.12 -7.57 17.54
CA THR A 106 17.54 -6.27 18.05
C THR A 106 19.06 -6.11 18.18
N GLN A 107 19.76 -7.12 18.70
CA GLN A 107 21.18 -6.99 19.05
C GLN A 107 22.14 -7.39 17.92
N PHE A 108 21.73 -8.31 17.04
CA PHE A 108 22.60 -8.83 15.99
C PHE A 108 22.15 -8.37 14.60
N TYR A 109 20.91 -8.68 14.21
CA TYR A 109 20.45 -8.44 12.84
C TYR A 109 20.29 -6.95 12.54
N MET A 110 19.69 -6.16 13.44
CA MET A 110 19.47 -4.73 13.21
C MET A 110 20.78 -3.94 13.02
N PRO A 111 21.80 -4.04 13.90
CA PRO A 111 23.08 -3.38 13.68
C PRO A 111 23.77 -3.86 12.40
N ALA A 112 23.68 -5.16 12.08
CA ALA A 112 24.31 -5.73 10.87
C ALA A 112 23.62 -5.30 9.56
N LEU A 113 22.34 -4.92 9.62
CA LEU A 113 21.51 -4.60 8.46
C LEU A 113 21.32 -3.08 8.24
N LYS A 114 21.72 -2.26 9.22
CA LYS A 114 21.56 -0.79 9.23
C LYS A 114 22.01 -0.08 7.95
N ASP A 115 23.12 -0.54 7.35
CA ASP A 115 23.71 0.10 6.16
C ASP A 115 23.36 -0.60 4.84
N LYS A 116 22.64 -1.73 4.88
CA LYS A 116 22.37 -2.59 3.71
C LYS A 116 20.89 -2.74 3.37
N MET A 117 20.00 -2.16 4.18
CA MET A 117 18.55 -2.33 4.03
C MET A 117 17.87 -1.25 3.19
N GLN A 118 16.85 -1.68 2.46
CA GLN A 118 15.91 -0.78 1.82
C GLN A 118 14.98 -0.12 2.85
N PRO A 119 14.55 1.14 2.65
CA PRO A 119 13.74 1.89 3.61
C PRO A 119 12.43 1.18 4.02
N ASN A 120 11.79 0.44 3.11
CA ASN A 120 10.55 -0.28 3.39
C ASN A 120 10.76 -1.49 4.32
N MET A 121 11.91 -2.17 4.21
CA MET A 121 12.27 -3.28 5.10
C MET A 121 12.60 -2.79 6.50
N ASN A 122 13.27 -1.64 6.62
CA ASN A 122 13.52 -1.00 7.92
C ASN A 122 12.21 -0.71 8.65
N LYS A 123 11.24 -0.06 7.99
CA LYS A 123 9.94 0.22 8.60
C LYS A 123 9.20 -1.05 9.05
N MET A 124 9.24 -2.10 8.25
CA MET A 124 8.56 -3.36 8.57
C MET A 124 9.23 -4.09 9.75
N LEU A 125 10.56 -4.06 9.83
CA LEU A 125 11.31 -4.67 10.93
C LEU A 125 11.23 -3.85 12.21
N GLU A 126 11.24 -2.53 12.12
CA GLU A 126 10.97 -1.63 13.25
C GLU A 126 9.57 -1.86 13.80
N GLN A 127 8.56 -1.98 12.94
CA GLN A 127 7.19 -2.34 13.34
C GLN A 127 7.13 -3.73 13.99
N LEU A 128 7.81 -4.71 13.42
CA LEU A 128 7.85 -6.06 13.98
C LEU A 128 8.56 -6.08 15.34
N MET A 129 9.67 -5.35 15.49
CA MET A 129 10.35 -5.16 16.77
C MET A 129 9.44 -4.52 17.79
N GLU A 130 8.78 -3.43 17.42
CA GLU A 130 7.87 -2.71 18.31
C GLU A 130 6.72 -3.62 18.74
N ASN A 131 6.13 -4.39 17.82
CA ASN A 131 5.08 -5.35 18.15
C ASN A 131 5.57 -6.49 19.05
N LEU A 132 6.77 -7.02 18.81
CA LEU A 132 7.37 -8.06 19.65
C LEU A 132 7.74 -7.55 21.04
N ASP A 133 8.33 -6.35 21.11
CA ASP A 133 8.66 -5.67 22.38
C ASP A 133 7.39 -5.40 23.18
N ASN A 134 6.33 -4.92 22.53
CA ASN A 134 5.03 -4.69 23.15
C ASN A 134 4.36 -6.00 23.61
N SER A 135 4.50 -7.09 22.85
CA SER A 135 3.99 -8.41 23.22
C SER A 135 4.78 -9.06 24.36
N LEU A 136 6.07 -8.76 24.49
CA LEU A 136 6.96 -9.32 25.53
C LEU A 136 6.92 -8.50 26.82
N ASN A 137 6.78 -7.17 26.72
CA ASN A 137 6.79 -6.22 27.85
C ASN A 137 5.38 -5.77 28.27
N GLY A 138 4.33 -6.32 27.66
CA GLY A 138 2.95 -5.95 27.96
C GLY A 138 2.62 -6.25 29.42
N ASN A 139 2.49 -5.20 30.24
CA ASN A 139 1.54 -5.10 31.36
C ASN A 139 1.51 -3.73 32.10
N GLU A 140 2.48 -2.82 31.94
CA GLU A 140 2.47 -1.57 32.77
C GLU A 140 2.15 -0.26 32.02
N ASN A 141 2.41 -0.16 30.70
CA ASN A 141 2.26 1.11 29.95
C ASN A 141 1.17 1.10 28.85
N ASP A 142 0.34 0.05 28.78
CA ASP A 142 -0.63 -0.15 27.69
C ASP A 142 -1.94 0.64 27.88
N LEU A 143 -2.13 1.26 29.06
CA LEU A 143 -3.31 2.05 29.42
C LEU A 143 -3.04 3.57 29.47
N ASP A 144 -1.88 4.03 29.00
CA ASP A 144 -1.62 5.47 28.84
C ASP A 144 -2.39 6.02 27.64
N GLU A 145 -3.25 7.02 27.87
CA GLU A 145 -4.01 7.72 26.83
C GLU A 145 -3.11 8.31 25.72
N LYS A 146 -1.85 8.65 26.05
CA LYS A 146 -0.87 9.20 25.10
C LYS A 146 -0.11 8.12 24.32
N ASN A 147 -0.18 6.86 24.74
CA ASN A 147 0.48 5.76 24.05
C ASN A 147 -0.37 5.32 22.86
N VAL A 148 0.16 5.53 21.65
CA VAL A 148 -0.51 5.23 20.37
C VAL A 148 0.17 4.11 19.58
N LYS A 149 1.17 3.46 20.18
CA LYS A 149 2.03 2.47 19.51
C LYS A 149 1.27 1.24 19.05
N ASN A 150 0.25 0.83 19.81
CA ASN A 150 -0.55 -0.36 19.53
C ASN A 150 -1.75 -0.12 18.59
N ILE A 151 -1.94 1.09 18.06
CA ILE A 151 -3.04 1.41 17.16
C ILE A 151 -2.60 1.18 15.72
N ASN A 152 -2.81 -0.02 15.18
CA ASN A 152 -2.47 -0.34 13.78
C ASN A 152 -3.70 -0.35 12.87
N LYS A 153 -4.88 -0.53 13.45
CA LYS A 153 -6.18 -0.50 12.79
C LYS A 153 -7.18 0.30 13.64
N PRO A 154 -8.27 0.81 13.04
CA PRO A 154 -9.32 1.48 13.81
C PRO A 154 -9.93 0.60 14.91
N SER A 155 -10.01 -0.71 14.70
CA SER A 155 -10.47 -1.66 15.73
C SER A 155 -9.64 -1.63 17.00
N ASP A 156 -8.32 -1.42 16.87
CA ASP A 156 -7.40 -1.40 18.01
C ASP A 156 -7.69 -0.19 18.91
N GLU A 157 -8.05 0.94 18.31
CA GLU A 157 -8.51 2.13 19.04
C GLU A 157 -9.83 1.86 19.77
N PHE A 158 -10.78 1.19 19.12
CA PHE A 158 -12.08 0.89 19.73
C PHE A 158 -11.92 -0.05 20.93
N GLU A 159 -11.06 -1.06 20.79
CA GLU A 159 -10.73 -2.00 21.87
C GLU A 159 -9.96 -1.35 23.01
N PHE A 160 -9.04 -0.42 22.71
CA PHE A 160 -8.33 0.33 23.75
C PHE A 160 -9.30 1.02 24.70
N TRP A 161 -10.29 1.75 24.18
CA TRP A 161 -11.24 2.48 25.04
C TRP A 161 -12.10 1.55 25.88
N GLN A 162 -12.45 0.37 25.35
CA GLN A 162 -13.15 -0.67 26.11
C GLN A 162 -12.29 -1.18 27.27
N ARG A 163 -11.00 -1.47 27.02
CA ARG A 163 -10.05 -1.91 28.06
C ARG A 163 -9.83 -0.81 29.09
N TYR A 164 -9.63 0.42 28.65
CA TYR A 164 -9.38 1.57 29.52
C TYR A 164 -10.57 1.86 30.45
N LEU A 165 -11.81 1.72 29.95
CA LEU A 165 -13.02 1.84 30.78
C LEU A 165 -13.02 0.88 31.98
N THR A 166 -12.55 -0.36 31.79
CA THR A 166 -12.50 -1.37 32.86
C THR A 166 -11.44 -1.10 33.91
N SER A 167 -10.40 -0.34 33.57
CA SER A 167 -9.27 -0.02 34.46
C SER A 167 -9.46 1.26 35.28
N VAL A 168 -10.30 2.18 34.80
CA VAL A 168 -10.44 3.53 35.37
C VAL A 168 -11.55 3.56 36.42
N ASN A 169 -11.25 4.12 37.60
CA ASN A 169 -12.19 4.27 38.72
C ASN A 169 -12.90 5.64 38.79
N SER A 170 -12.48 6.62 38.00
CA SER A 170 -13.06 7.98 38.00
C SER A 170 -14.39 8.02 37.22
N ALA A 171 -15.48 8.39 37.89
CA ALA A 171 -16.82 8.44 37.28
C ALA A 171 -16.92 9.43 36.10
N ASN A 172 -16.22 10.57 36.16
CA ASN A 172 -16.22 11.53 35.05
C ASN A 172 -15.44 10.99 33.84
N THR A 173 -14.30 10.35 34.10
CA THR A 173 -13.48 9.73 33.04
C THR A 173 -14.22 8.56 32.42
N GLN A 174 -14.92 7.74 33.21
CA GLN A 174 -15.76 6.66 32.72
C GLN A 174 -16.89 7.16 31.80
N LYS A 175 -17.60 8.24 32.18
CA LYS A 175 -18.63 8.86 31.32
C LYS A 175 -18.07 9.33 29.98
N ARG A 176 -16.89 9.96 30.00
CA ARG A 176 -16.18 10.41 28.79
C ARG A 176 -15.79 9.23 27.88
N ILE A 177 -15.20 8.18 28.47
CA ILE A 177 -14.81 6.98 27.71
C ILE A 177 -16.04 6.28 27.13
N GLN A 178 -17.13 6.16 27.90
CA GLN A 178 -18.39 5.59 27.45
C GLN A 178 -18.95 6.37 26.24
N TYR A 179 -18.81 7.70 26.25
CA TYR A 179 -19.17 8.52 25.10
C TYR A 179 -18.32 8.16 23.86
N TYR A 180 -17.00 8.03 23.99
CA TYR A 180 -16.13 7.62 22.88
C TYR A 180 -16.53 6.26 22.30
N ILE A 181 -16.77 5.26 23.16
CA ILE A 181 -17.22 3.93 22.75
C ILE A 181 -18.56 4.01 21.99
N ASN A 182 -19.51 4.81 22.47
CA ASN A 182 -20.81 4.99 21.83
C ASN A 182 -20.73 5.73 20.48
N GLN A 183 -19.73 6.60 20.29
CA GLN A 183 -19.49 7.21 18.98
C GLN A 183 -18.82 6.21 18.03
N PHE A 184 -17.81 5.48 18.48
CA PHE A 184 -17.13 4.48 17.66
C PHE A 184 -18.02 3.30 17.24
N SER A 185 -19.03 2.95 18.03
CA SER A 185 -20.01 1.92 17.65
C SER A 185 -20.89 2.31 16.44
N GLN A 186 -20.89 3.57 16.01
CA GLN A 186 -21.59 3.99 14.79
C GLN A 186 -20.80 3.65 13.51
N ILE A 187 -19.50 3.31 13.64
CA ILE A 187 -18.58 3.07 12.52
C ILE A 187 -17.96 1.67 12.57
N GLU A 188 -18.74 0.66 12.98
CA GLU A 188 -18.27 -0.73 13.05
C GLU A 188 -17.83 -1.33 11.72
N GLY A 189 -18.19 -0.71 10.59
CA GLY A 189 -17.75 -1.11 9.25
C GLY A 189 -16.21 -1.18 9.11
N TRP A 190 -15.47 -0.44 9.93
CA TRP A 190 -14.00 -0.50 9.94
C TRP A 190 -13.40 -1.75 10.59
N LYS A 191 -14.18 -2.52 11.36
CA LYS A 191 -13.72 -3.82 11.91
C LYS A 191 -13.43 -4.83 10.80
N ASP A 192 -14.19 -4.78 9.71
CA ASP A 192 -14.02 -5.66 8.56
C ASP A 192 -14.35 -4.95 7.24
N LEU A 193 -13.43 -4.09 6.82
CA LEU A 193 -13.57 -3.26 5.62
C LEU A 193 -13.66 -4.10 4.32
N ARG A 194 -13.28 -5.38 4.35
CA ARG A 194 -13.36 -6.29 3.20
C ARG A 194 -14.80 -6.64 2.83
N LYS A 195 -15.71 -6.61 3.81
CA LYS A 195 -17.15 -6.88 3.58
C LYS A 195 -17.90 -5.67 3.03
N ILE A 196 -17.31 -4.48 3.13
CA ILE A 196 -17.93 -3.24 2.65
C ILE A 196 -17.73 -3.13 1.13
N GLU A 197 -18.83 -2.97 0.41
CA GLU A 197 -18.83 -2.69 -1.02
C GLU A 197 -18.21 -1.32 -1.28
N SER A 198 -17.43 -1.19 -2.34
CA SER A 198 -16.73 0.04 -2.70
C SER A 198 -17.67 1.25 -2.87
N GLN A 199 -18.89 1.04 -3.34
CA GLN A 199 -19.94 2.07 -3.46
C GLN A 199 -20.40 2.65 -2.12
N LYS A 200 -20.29 1.89 -1.03
CA LYS A 200 -20.67 2.30 0.34
C LYS A 200 -19.52 2.94 1.10
N MET A 201 -18.33 3.04 0.50
CA MET A 201 -17.17 3.62 1.17
C MET A 201 -17.35 5.11 1.46
N GLU A 202 -17.97 5.88 0.56
CA GLU A 202 -18.22 7.31 0.77
C GLU A 202 -19.17 7.53 1.96
N GLU A 203 -20.26 6.76 2.04
CA GLU A 203 -21.18 6.80 3.19
C GLU A 203 -20.48 6.43 4.51
N LEU A 204 -19.58 5.45 4.50
CA LEU A 204 -18.79 5.09 5.67
C LEU A 204 -17.82 6.22 6.06
N ILE A 205 -17.20 6.88 5.08
CA ILE A 205 -16.29 8.01 5.30
C ILE A 205 -17.04 9.19 5.93
N ASP A 206 -18.24 9.51 5.45
CA ASP A 206 -19.07 10.59 6.01
C ASP A 206 -19.44 10.33 7.47
N LYS A 207 -19.93 9.11 7.77
CA LYS A 207 -20.21 8.69 9.14
C LYS A 207 -18.97 8.75 10.03
N THR A 208 -17.81 8.42 9.46
CA THR A 208 -16.53 8.45 10.17
C THR A 208 -16.10 9.87 10.50
N ALA A 209 -16.26 10.81 9.55
CA ALA A 209 -15.99 12.21 9.74
C ALA A 209 -16.87 12.80 10.86
N ASP A 210 -18.18 12.51 10.85
CA ASP A 210 -19.11 12.92 11.91
C ASP A 210 -18.72 12.38 13.29
N VAL A 211 -18.33 11.11 13.37
CA VAL A 211 -17.90 10.48 14.64
C VAL A 211 -16.61 11.10 15.16
N ILE A 212 -15.62 11.28 14.28
CA ILE A 212 -14.34 11.88 14.63
C ILE A 212 -14.52 13.33 15.10
N ASP A 213 -15.35 14.12 14.42
CA ASP A 213 -15.66 15.50 14.79
C ASP A 213 -16.29 15.61 16.17
N LYS A 214 -17.30 14.77 16.44
CA LYS A 214 -17.93 14.67 17.77
C LYS A 214 -16.89 14.35 18.84
N ILE A 215 -16.04 13.35 18.62
CA ILE A 215 -15.00 12.96 19.59
C ILE A 215 -13.96 14.07 19.79
N TRP A 216 -13.58 14.77 18.72
CA TRP A 216 -12.59 15.85 18.78
C TRP A 216 -13.08 17.03 19.62
N ASN A 217 -14.36 17.37 19.49
CA ASN A 217 -14.94 18.58 20.10
C ASN A 217 -15.57 18.34 21.48
N VAL A 218 -15.76 17.09 21.92
CA VAL A 218 -16.28 16.75 23.25
C VAL A 218 -15.20 16.99 24.32
N ASP A 219 -15.26 18.19 24.90
CA ASP A 219 -14.54 18.62 26.11
C ASP A 219 -13.01 18.79 25.95
N ASN A 220 -12.51 18.99 24.72
CA ASN A 220 -11.08 19.18 24.40
C ASN A 220 -10.14 18.12 25.01
N SER A 221 -10.69 16.97 25.35
CA SER A 221 -10.05 15.95 26.17
C SER A 221 -9.35 14.86 25.36
N TYR A 222 -9.80 14.63 24.13
CA TYR A 222 -9.27 13.56 23.30
C TYR A 222 -7.87 13.93 22.75
N PRO A 223 -6.80 13.15 22.99
CA PRO A 223 -5.44 13.57 22.64
C PRO A 223 -5.20 13.77 21.13
N GLU A 224 -4.50 14.84 20.74
CA GLU A 224 -4.15 15.13 19.33
C GLU A 224 -3.34 14.00 18.69
N ILE A 225 -2.34 13.48 19.40
CA ILE A 225 -1.46 12.40 18.91
C ILE A 225 -2.29 11.16 18.54
N ARG A 226 -3.30 10.87 19.37
CA ARG A 226 -4.21 9.75 19.19
C ARG A 226 -5.16 9.99 18.02
N MET A 227 -5.68 11.21 17.89
CA MET A 227 -6.52 11.60 16.76
C MET A 227 -5.79 11.46 15.43
N ARG A 228 -4.56 11.96 15.36
CA ARG A 228 -3.71 11.82 14.17
C ARG A 228 -3.46 10.36 13.83
N LYS A 229 -3.08 9.55 14.82
CA LYS A 229 -2.85 8.13 14.60
C LYS A 229 -4.12 7.40 14.12
N LEU A 230 -5.28 7.73 14.69
CA LEU A 230 -6.54 7.15 14.27
C LEU A 230 -6.86 7.50 12.80
N ILE A 231 -6.72 8.77 12.42
CA ILE A 231 -6.89 9.22 11.02
C ILE A 231 -5.90 8.50 10.09
N ASP A 232 -4.63 8.38 10.47
CA ASP A 232 -3.62 7.62 9.71
C ASP A 232 -4.07 6.17 9.49
N THR A 233 -4.65 5.53 10.51
CA THR A 233 -5.13 4.14 10.39
C THR A 233 -6.33 4.01 9.46
N PHE A 234 -7.26 4.97 9.43
CA PHE A 234 -8.36 4.98 8.47
C PHE A 234 -7.84 5.08 7.02
N ILE A 235 -6.92 6.01 6.76
CA ILE A 235 -6.31 6.22 5.45
C ILE A 235 -5.52 4.97 5.01
N SER A 236 -4.75 4.38 5.93
CA SER A 236 -3.98 3.17 5.67
C SER A 236 -4.89 1.97 5.38
N GLN A 237 -5.99 1.79 6.12
CA GLN A 237 -6.95 0.72 5.86
C GLN A 237 -7.67 0.86 4.51
N CYS A 238 -8.07 2.08 4.14
CA CYS A 238 -8.62 2.36 2.81
C CYS A 238 -7.65 1.98 1.69
N SER A 239 -6.38 2.33 1.86
CA SER A 239 -5.30 2.02 0.91
C SER A 239 -5.06 0.50 0.83
N GLN A 240 -4.99 -0.17 1.99
CA GLN A 240 -4.80 -1.62 2.07
C GLN A 240 -5.96 -2.41 1.46
N LYS A 241 -7.21 -1.97 1.63
CA LYS A 241 -8.38 -2.60 0.99
C LYS A 241 -8.19 -2.70 -0.52
N LEU A 242 -7.85 -1.59 -1.18
CA LEU A 242 -7.64 -1.57 -2.63
C LEU A 242 -6.49 -2.51 -3.04
N ILE A 243 -5.37 -2.44 -2.32
CA ILE A 243 -4.17 -3.25 -2.62
C ILE A 243 -4.47 -4.75 -2.46
N LEU A 244 -5.27 -5.15 -1.48
CA LEU A 244 -5.62 -6.55 -1.24
C LEU A 244 -6.70 -7.06 -2.21
N GLU A 245 -7.58 -6.20 -2.71
CA GLU A 245 -8.61 -6.55 -3.68
C GLU A 245 -8.06 -6.76 -5.10
N LEU A 246 -6.89 -6.20 -5.40
CA LEU A 246 -6.23 -6.29 -6.70
C LEU A 246 -4.97 -7.15 -6.60
N LYS A 247 -4.99 -8.33 -7.22
CA LYS A 247 -3.79 -9.15 -7.29
C LYS A 247 -2.75 -8.47 -8.21
N PRO A 248 -1.45 -8.50 -7.86
CA PRO A 248 -0.41 -7.87 -8.67
C PRO A 248 -0.43 -8.31 -10.14
N ASP A 249 -0.64 -9.60 -10.36
CA ASP A 249 -0.64 -10.22 -11.70
C ASP A 249 -1.86 -9.82 -12.54
N GLU A 250 -2.96 -9.44 -11.89
CA GLU A 250 -4.21 -9.05 -12.56
C GLU A 250 -4.13 -7.60 -13.04
N ILE A 251 -3.35 -6.71 -12.41
CA ILE A 251 -3.35 -5.24 -12.68
C ILE A 251 -3.15 -4.89 -14.15
N TRP A 252 -2.43 -5.71 -14.92
CA TRP A 252 -2.12 -5.48 -16.33
C TRP A 252 -2.86 -6.40 -17.29
N ASP A 253 -3.83 -7.19 -16.81
CA ASP A 253 -4.72 -7.94 -17.68
C ASP A 253 -5.70 -6.99 -18.38
N LEU A 254 -5.58 -6.89 -19.69
CA LEU A 254 -6.48 -6.08 -20.52
C LEU A 254 -7.85 -6.71 -20.73
N ASN A 255 -7.97 -8.03 -20.58
CA ASN A 255 -9.25 -8.71 -20.80
C ASN A 255 -10.26 -8.42 -19.69
N SER A 256 -9.78 -7.90 -18.55
CA SER A 256 -10.61 -7.57 -17.41
C SER A 256 -10.86 -6.06 -17.30
N TYR A 257 -11.93 -5.62 -17.96
CA TYR A 257 -12.46 -4.25 -17.87
C TYR A 257 -12.79 -3.81 -16.42
N LYS A 258 -13.01 -4.77 -15.52
CA LYS A 258 -13.33 -4.52 -14.11
C LYS A 258 -12.15 -3.94 -13.33
N ILE A 259 -10.90 -4.21 -13.73
CA ILE A 259 -9.72 -3.71 -13.00
C ILE A 259 -9.64 -2.20 -13.06
N LYS A 260 -9.79 -1.62 -14.24
CA LYS A 260 -9.77 -0.16 -14.43
C LYS A 260 -10.86 0.50 -13.58
N SER A 261 -12.08 -0.03 -13.61
CA SER A 261 -13.19 0.47 -12.78
C SER A 261 -12.85 0.40 -11.29
N LYS A 262 -12.30 -0.72 -10.81
CA LYS A 262 -11.89 -0.90 -9.40
C LYS A 262 -10.77 0.07 -8.99
N LEU A 263 -9.79 0.30 -9.86
CA LEU A 263 -8.71 1.26 -9.62
C LEU A 263 -9.27 2.68 -9.45
N ILE A 264 -10.15 3.10 -10.37
CA ILE A 264 -10.78 4.42 -10.33
C ILE A 264 -11.67 4.57 -9.09
N GLU A 265 -12.50 3.58 -8.77
CA GLU A 265 -13.35 3.58 -7.58
C GLU A 265 -12.52 3.58 -6.30
N GLY A 266 -11.46 2.76 -6.27
CA GLY A 266 -10.42 2.71 -5.24
C GLY A 266 -9.82 4.07 -4.93
N GLN A 267 -9.32 4.71 -5.99
CA GLN A 267 -8.75 6.04 -5.93
C GLN A 267 -9.77 7.07 -5.45
N LYS A 268 -11.02 6.99 -5.92
CA LYS A 268 -12.09 7.93 -5.59
C LYS A 268 -12.31 8.01 -4.08
N TYR A 269 -12.50 6.88 -3.41
CA TYR A 269 -12.75 6.90 -1.97
C TYR A 269 -11.51 7.27 -1.13
N ILE A 270 -10.29 6.92 -1.58
CA ILE A 270 -9.06 7.35 -0.87
C ILE A 270 -8.92 8.86 -0.95
N LYS A 271 -9.13 9.42 -2.14
CA LYS A 271 -9.10 10.87 -2.35
C LYS A 271 -10.21 11.56 -1.55
N TYR A 272 -11.42 11.01 -1.56
CA TYR A 272 -12.53 11.54 -0.80
C TYR A 272 -12.22 11.61 0.69
N LEU A 273 -11.66 10.55 1.28
CA LEU A 273 -11.23 10.56 2.67
C LEU A 273 -10.16 11.63 2.94
N ASN A 274 -9.13 11.75 2.09
CA ASN A 274 -8.11 12.78 2.23
C ASN A 274 -8.72 14.20 2.20
N ASP A 275 -9.59 14.47 1.23
CA ASP A 275 -10.22 15.77 1.03
C ASP A 275 -11.15 16.12 2.21
N THR A 276 -11.97 15.16 2.67
CA THR A 276 -12.83 15.30 3.85
C THR A 276 -12.00 15.62 5.09
N ILE A 277 -11.00 14.80 5.42
CA ILE A 277 -10.15 15.05 6.60
C ILE A 277 -9.44 16.40 6.50
N ASN A 278 -8.92 16.75 5.32
CA ASN A 278 -8.27 18.03 5.10
C ASN A 278 -9.25 19.20 5.33
N GLN A 279 -10.51 19.08 4.90
CA GLN A 279 -11.54 20.08 5.19
C GLN A 279 -11.77 20.23 6.70
N TYR A 280 -11.87 19.13 7.46
CA TYR A 280 -12.03 19.20 8.91
C TYR A 280 -10.84 19.89 9.58
N VAL A 281 -9.63 19.45 9.25
CA VAL A 281 -8.40 19.95 9.88
C VAL A 281 -8.12 21.41 9.54
N THR A 282 -8.43 21.85 8.32
CA THR A 282 -8.07 23.20 7.85
C THR A 282 -9.20 24.23 8.03
N GLN A 283 -10.46 23.82 7.92
CA GLN A 283 -11.60 24.75 7.85
C GLN A 283 -12.60 24.59 9.01
N LEU A 284 -12.82 23.39 9.52
CA LEU A 284 -13.87 23.16 10.53
C LEU A 284 -13.34 23.21 11.97
N TRP A 285 -12.17 22.62 12.24
CA TRP A 285 -11.53 22.61 13.57
C TRP A 285 -10.79 23.92 13.87
N THR A 286 -11.51 25.04 13.76
CA THR A 286 -10.95 26.38 13.96
C THR A 286 -10.70 26.71 15.42
N GLU A 287 -11.54 26.22 16.33
CA GLU A 287 -11.43 26.45 17.78
C GLU A 287 -10.36 25.57 18.42
N ARG A 288 -10.20 24.33 17.94
CA ARG A 288 -9.23 23.35 18.43
C ARG A 288 -8.27 22.91 17.31
N LYS A 289 -7.38 23.82 16.94
CA LYS A 289 -6.33 23.54 15.93
C LYS A 289 -5.26 22.61 16.47
N TRP A 290 -4.69 21.83 15.56
CA TRP A 290 -3.56 20.97 15.86
C TRP A 290 -2.29 21.78 16.15
N MET A 291 -1.58 21.40 17.21
CA MET A 291 -0.31 22.01 17.59
C MET A 291 0.84 21.52 16.73
N SER A 292 0.75 20.30 16.20
CA SER A 292 1.81 19.67 15.39
C SER A 292 1.79 20.04 13.90
N GLY A 293 0.97 21.02 13.50
CA GLY A 293 0.92 21.57 12.14
C GLY A 293 -0.07 20.86 11.21
N SER A 294 0.23 20.80 9.91
CA SER A 294 -0.62 20.13 8.91
C SER A 294 -0.62 18.61 9.06
N PHE A 295 -1.64 17.95 8.52
CA PHE A 295 -1.62 16.49 8.35
C PHE A 295 -0.72 16.10 7.18
N ASP A 296 -0.04 14.96 7.26
CA ASP A 296 0.72 14.43 6.14
C ASP A 296 -0.12 13.42 5.35
N PHE A 297 -0.47 13.78 4.12
CA PHE A 297 -1.17 12.90 3.18
C PHE A 297 -0.22 12.29 2.12
N SER A 298 1.09 12.41 2.29
CA SER A 298 2.07 12.02 1.27
C SER A 298 1.93 10.57 0.81
N ALA A 299 1.75 9.64 1.75
CA ALA A 299 1.63 8.21 1.43
C ALA A 299 0.38 7.89 0.59
N SER A 300 -0.79 8.41 0.98
CA SER A 300 -2.03 8.18 0.23
C SER A 300 -2.06 8.95 -1.10
N ASN A 301 -1.53 10.18 -1.13
CA ASN A 301 -1.40 10.94 -2.37
C ASN A 301 -0.44 10.27 -3.37
N ASN A 302 0.66 9.68 -2.90
CA ASN A 302 1.56 8.89 -3.73
C ASN A 302 0.84 7.67 -4.34
N LEU A 303 -0.02 7.00 -3.57
CA LEU A 303 -0.82 5.88 -4.07
C LEU A 303 -1.87 6.35 -5.10
N ILE A 304 -2.57 7.46 -4.84
CA ILE A 304 -3.52 8.07 -5.79
C ILE A 304 -2.81 8.42 -7.10
N GLN A 305 -1.62 9.03 -7.02
CA GLN A 305 -0.81 9.33 -8.19
C GLN A 305 -0.39 8.04 -8.91
N ARG A 306 0.05 7.01 -8.17
CA ARG A 306 0.42 5.72 -8.75
C ARG A 306 -0.75 5.10 -9.52
N ILE A 307 -1.95 5.15 -8.97
CA ILE A 307 -3.16 4.63 -9.62
C ILE A 307 -3.47 5.41 -10.91
N ASN A 308 -3.38 6.75 -10.89
CA ASN A 308 -3.54 7.56 -12.09
C ASN A 308 -2.60 7.13 -13.21
N GLU A 309 -1.32 6.94 -12.87
CA GLU A 309 -0.30 6.52 -13.85
C GLU A 309 -0.59 5.12 -14.39
N ILE A 310 -1.01 4.17 -13.55
CA ILE A 310 -1.43 2.83 -13.99
C ILE A 310 -2.63 2.91 -14.93
N VAL A 311 -3.66 3.69 -14.59
CA VAL A 311 -4.86 3.86 -15.42
C VAL A 311 -4.50 4.49 -16.76
N GLU A 312 -3.68 5.54 -16.77
CA GLU A 312 -3.20 6.19 -17.99
C GLU A 312 -2.44 5.21 -18.89
N PHE A 313 -1.51 4.42 -18.33
CA PHE A 313 -0.76 3.43 -19.12
C PHE A 313 -1.63 2.30 -19.65
N ARG A 314 -2.63 1.86 -18.88
CA ARG A 314 -3.64 0.90 -19.37
C ARG A 314 -4.45 1.48 -20.52
N GLU A 315 -4.88 2.73 -20.43
CA GLU A 315 -5.59 3.41 -21.53
C GLU A 315 -4.73 3.49 -22.79
N GLN A 316 -3.45 3.89 -22.64
CA GLN A 316 -2.50 3.89 -23.76
C GLN A 316 -2.39 2.50 -24.40
N TYR A 317 -2.34 1.43 -23.61
CA TYR A 317 -2.28 0.07 -24.14
C TYR A 317 -3.54 -0.36 -24.89
N GLU A 318 -4.71 -0.11 -24.29
CA GLU A 318 -6.01 -0.40 -24.88
C GLU A 318 -6.20 0.34 -26.21
N GLU A 319 -5.70 1.56 -26.31
CA GLU A 319 -5.74 2.37 -27.51
C GLU A 319 -4.75 1.88 -28.57
N LEU A 320 -3.52 1.54 -28.20
CA LEU A 320 -2.53 0.96 -29.15
C LEU A 320 -3.07 -0.27 -29.86
N ASN A 321 -3.76 -1.15 -29.13
CA ASN A 321 -4.35 -2.37 -29.68
C ASN A 321 -5.44 -2.12 -30.74
N LYS A 322 -6.00 -0.90 -30.80
CA LYS A 322 -6.98 -0.51 -31.83
C LYS A 322 -6.31 -0.09 -33.15
N ILE A 323 -5.01 0.19 -33.15
CA ILE A 323 -4.28 0.68 -34.32
C ILE A 323 -3.70 -0.52 -35.08
N LEU A 324 -4.47 -1.05 -36.04
CA LEU A 324 -4.18 -2.29 -36.78
C LEU A 324 -2.82 -2.35 -37.53
N ASN A 325 -2.23 -1.19 -37.86
CA ASN A 325 -1.01 -1.10 -38.68
C ASN A 325 0.28 -0.93 -37.87
N LEU A 326 0.21 -0.84 -36.54
CA LEU A 326 1.38 -0.77 -35.68
C LEU A 326 2.00 -2.18 -35.55
N LYS A 327 2.93 -2.52 -36.45
CA LYS A 327 3.62 -3.83 -36.50
C LYS A 327 4.73 -3.94 -35.43
N ARG A 328 4.40 -3.77 -34.16
CA ARG A 328 5.34 -3.99 -33.06
C ARG A 328 4.63 -4.68 -31.90
N ASP A 329 5.35 -5.61 -31.29
CA ASP A 329 4.93 -6.29 -30.07
C ASP A 329 5.16 -5.35 -28.88
N PHE A 330 4.14 -4.55 -28.55
CA PHE A 330 4.16 -3.64 -27.40
C PHE A 330 3.87 -4.36 -26.08
N ASP A 331 3.51 -5.65 -26.11
CA ASP A 331 3.26 -6.41 -24.88
C ASP A 331 4.53 -6.50 -24.04
N LEU A 332 5.70 -6.48 -24.70
CA LEU A 332 7.01 -6.37 -24.04
C LEU A 332 7.15 -5.12 -23.17
N ALA A 333 6.55 -3.99 -23.56
CA ALA A 333 6.60 -2.75 -22.78
C ALA A 333 5.82 -2.87 -21.47
N PHE A 334 4.71 -3.60 -21.49
CA PHE A 334 3.87 -3.84 -20.32
C PHE A 334 4.37 -4.99 -19.45
N ASN A 335 5.12 -5.94 -20.02
CA ASN A 335 5.74 -7.03 -19.26
C ASN A 335 6.74 -6.52 -18.20
N HIS A 336 7.34 -5.35 -18.41
CA HIS A 336 8.17 -4.69 -17.39
C HIS A 336 7.40 -4.43 -16.09
N PHE A 337 6.12 -4.03 -16.17
CA PHE A 337 5.29 -3.80 -14.99
C PHE A 337 4.79 -5.08 -14.34
N LYS A 338 4.62 -6.18 -15.09
CA LYS A 338 4.26 -7.50 -14.53
C LYS A 338 5.35 -8.07 -13.61
N SER A 339 6.60 -7.65 -13.79
CA SER A 339 7.72 -8.07 -12.93
C SER A 339 7.72 -7.45 -11.53
N ILE A 340 6.83 -6.49 -11.27
CA ILE A 340 6.75 -5.75 -10.00
C ILE A 340 5.31 -5.67 -9.49
N ASN A 341 5.14 -5.55 -8.18
CA ASN A 341 3.85 -5.18 -7.62
C ASN A 341 3.62 -3.68 -7.84
N SER A 342 2.92 -3.32 -8.91
CA SER A 342 2.78 -1.93 -9.39
C SER A 342 2.15 -0.97 -8.37
N LEU A 343 1.31 -1.47 -7.46
CA LEU A 343 0.66 -0.65 -6.41
C LEU A 343 1.52 -0.46 -5.16
N SER A 344 2.35 -1.44 -4.79
CA SER A 344 3.12 -1.40 -3.53
C SER A 344 4.64 -1.22 -3.70
N SER A 345 5.15 -1.31 -4.93
CA SER A 345 6.58 -1.18 -5.18
C SER A 345 7.10 0.21 -4.81
N PRO A 346 8.33 0.32 -4.26
CA PRO A 346 9.02 1.58 -4.05
C PRO A 346 8.98 2.49 -5.28
N ASN A 347 8.96 3.82 -5.05
CA ASN A 347 8.92 4.83 -6.11
C ASN A 347 10.08 4.70 -7.09
N ASP A 348 11.29 4.39 -6.63
CA ASP A 348 12.46 4.28 -7.52
C ASP A 348 12.33 3.11 -8.51
N ILE A 349 11.82 1.98 -8.03
CA ILE A 349 11.56 0.79 -8.87
C ILE A 349 10.47 1.10 -9.89
N TRP A 350 9.39 1.74 -9.45
CA TRP A 350 8.30 2.15 -10.33
C TRP A 350 8.76 3.14 -11.40
N ASN A 351 9.47 4.19 -11.00
CA ASN A 351 9.97 5.23 -11.89
C ASN A 351 10.94 4.66 -12.93
N THR A 352 11.73 3.65 -12.55
CA THR A 352 12.61 2.92 -13.48
C THR A 352 11.81 2.18 -14.55
N GLN A 353 10.75 1.44 -14.18
CA GLN A 353 9.91 0.75 -15.18
C GLN A 353 9.10 1.74 -16.03
N LYS A 354 8.58 2.80 -15.41
CA LYS A 354 7.91 3.92 -16.10
C LYS A 354 8.82 4.57 -17.15
N SER A 355 10.09 4.79 -16.82
CA SER A 355 11.05 5.36 -17.78
C SER A 355 11.28 4.44 -18.97
N LYS A 356 11.45 3.13 -18.75
CA LYS A 356 11.59 2.14 -19.83
C LYS A 356 10.36 2.08 -20.73
N PHE A 357 9.17 2.06 -20.13
CA PHE A 357 7.91 2.11 -20.87
C PHE A 357 7.82 3.37 -21.74
N ASN A 358 8.13 4.54 -21.17
CA ASN A 358 8.08 5.79 -21.91
C ASN A 358 9.07 5.85 -23.07
N GLN A 359 10.29 5.32 -22.90
CA GLN A 359 11.28 5.24 -23.98
C GLN A 359 10.77 4.39 -25.15
N GLN A 360 10.18 3.23 -24.89
CA GLN A 360 9.62 2.38 -25.94
C GLN A 360 8.44 3.04 -26.66
N MET A 361 7.60 3.77 -25.92
CA MET A 361 6.51 4.54 -26.49
C MET A 361 7.01 5.69 -27.39
N GLU A 362 8.08 6.40 -27.01
CA GLU A 362 8.63 7.50 -27.82
C GLU A 362 9.04 7.09 -29.23
N GLU A 363 9.44 5.82 -29.42
CA GLU A 363 9.83 5.26 -30.72
C GLU A 363 8.68 5.18 -31.72
N ILE A 364 7.43 5.11 -31.25
CA ILE A 364 6.23 4.89 -32.08
C ILE A 364 5.26 6.07 -32.11
N GLU A 365 5.49 7.08 -31.27
CA GLU A 365 4.68 8.30 -31.22
C GLU A 365 4.57 9.01 -32.58
N ASP A 366 5.58 8.87 -33.45
CA ASP A 366 5.56 9.43 -34.80
C ASP A 366 4.61 8.68 -35.74
N GLU A 367 4.45 7.38 -35.57
CA GLU A 367 3.49 6.55 -36.30
C GLU A 367 2.06 6.80 -35.78
N ILE A 368 1.89 6.88 -34.45
CA ILE A 368 0.61 7.23 -33.81
C ILE A 368 0.14 8.62 -34.27
N TYR A 369 1.04 9.62 -34.29
CA TYR A 369 0.72 10.95 -34.81
C TYR A 369 0.19 10.90 -36.24
N LYS A 370 0.88 10.17 -37.13
CA LYS A 370 0.46 10.02 -38.54
C LYS A 370 -0.91 9.35 -38.65
N PHE A 371 -1.18 8.35 -37.82
CA PHE A 371 -2.49 7.72 -37.70
C PHE A 371 -3.56 8.75 -37.31
N PHE A 372 -3.38 9.50 -36.22
CA PHE A 372 -4.37 10.49 -35.79
C PHE A 372 -4.64 11.57 -36.84
N LYS A 373 -3.58 12.07 -37.49
CA LYS A 373 -3.74 13.07 -38.55
C LYS A 373 -4.58 12.55 -39.72
N LYS A 374 -4.43 11.28 -40.07
CA LYS A 374 -5.12 10.66 -41.20
C LYS A 374 -6.54 10.23 -40.88
N GLU A 375 -6.76 9.63 -39.72
CA GLU A 375 -8.02 8.96 -39.39
C GLU A 375 -8.97 9.86 -38.57
N ILE A 376 -8.45 10.82 -37.79
CA ILE A 376 -9.26 11.71 -36.93
C ILE A 376 -9.27 13.15 -37.47
N PHE A 377 -8.10 13.68 -37.82
CA PHE A 377 -7.93 15.10 -38.19
C PHE A 377 -7.83 15.33 -39.71
N THR A 378 -8.54 14.53 -40.52
CA THR A 378 -8.68 14.83 -41.95
C THR A 378 -9.20 16.26 -42.12
N GLN A 379 -8.49 17.07 -42.92
CA GLN A 379 -8.66 18.53 -42.98
C GLN A 379 -10.11 18.98 -43.24
N ASN A 380 -10.88 18.20 -44.00
CA ASN A 380 -12.29 18.49 -44.27
C ASN A 380 -13.16 18.19 -43.05
N THR A 381 -12.95 17.06 -42.37
CA THR A 381 -13.70 16.66 -41.17
C THR A 381 -13.54 17.65 -40.02
N SER A 382 -12.33 18.19 -39.81
CA SER A 382 -12.09 19.15 -38.71
C SER A 382 -12.81 20.49 -38.88
N LYS A 383 -13.13 20.89 -40.12
CA LYS A 383 -13.88 22.12 -40.41
C LYS A 383 -15.37 21.89 -40.53
N GLU A 384 -15.76 20.80 -41.20
CA GLU A 384 -17.16 20.50 -41.51
C GLU A 384 -17.89 19.85 -40.33
N ASN A 385 -17.19 19.08 -39.48
CA ASN A 385 -17.78 18.36 -38.36
C ASN A 385 -16.87 18.31 -37.12
N PRO A 386 -16.55 19.46 -36.49
CA PRO A 386 -15.64 19.53 -35.35
C PRO A 386 -16.17 18.81 -34.10
N ILE A 387 -17.49 18.66 -33.95
CA ILE A 387 -18.10 17.92 -32.83
C ILE A 387 -17.82 16.42 -32.95
N GLN A 388 -17.88 15.87 -34.16
CA GLN A 388 -17.51 14.47 -34.40
C GLN A 388 -16.03 14.22 -34.10
N VAL A 389 -15.15 15.14 -34.53
CA VAL A 389 -13.72 15.06 -34.20
C VAL A 389 -13.49 15.07 -32.68
N LEU A 390 -14.20 15.92 -31.94
CA LEU A 390 -14.14 15.93 -30.47
C LEU A 390 -14.56 14.59 -29.86
N ARG A 391 -15.66 13.99 -30.34
CA ARG A 391 -16.12 12.67 -29.87
C ARG A 391 -15.11 11.58 -30.17
N GLU A 392 -14.46 11.63 -31.33
CA GLU A 392 -13.40 10.69 -31.67
C GLU A 392 -12.19 10.87 -30.79
N MET A 393 -11.74 12.11 -30.54
CA MET A 393 -10.64 12.40 -29.61
C MET A 393 -10.86 11.83 -28.21
N GLN A 394 -12.10 11.86 -27.70
CA GLN A 394 -12.44 11.29 -26.39
C GLN A 394 -12.15 9.78 -26.29
N ASN A 395 -12.12 9.05 -27.41
CA ASN A 395 -11.78 7.62 -27.45
C ASN A 395 -10.27 7.34 -27.41
N TRP A 396 -9.45 8.39 -27.46
CA TRP A 396 -7.99 8.35 -27.59
C TRP A 396 -7.29 9.21 -26.51
N ASN A 397 -7.93 9.41 -25.36
CA ASN A 397 -7.43 10.29 -24.31
C ASN A 397 -6.04 9.86 -23.80
N GLY A 398 -5.78 8.55 -23.70
CA GLY A 398 -4.51 8.03 -23.20
C GLY A 398 -3.34 8.34 -24.12
N LEU A 399 -3.47 8.13 -25.43
CA LEU A 399 -2.41 8.44 -26.40
C LEU A 399 -2.33 9.95 -26.69
N LEU A 400 -3.45 10.67 -26.65
CA LEU A 400 -3.48 12.13 -26.83
C LEU A 400 -2.90 12.90 -25.62
N SER A 401 -2.80 12.29 -24.43
CA SER A 401 -2.14 12.89 -23.25
C SER A 401 -0.62 12.97 -23.41
N ARG A 402 -0.04 12.14 -24.29
CA ARG A 402 1.42 12.05 -24.45
C ARG A 402 1.99 13.35 -25.03
N GLN A 403 3.02 13.88 -24.37
CA GLN A 403 3.52 15.23 -24.64
C GLN A 403 3.99 15.44 -26.09
N LYS A 404 4.67 14.47 -26.69
CA LYS A 404 5.16 14.59 -28.08
C LYS A 404 4.00 14.59 -29.09
N ILE A 405 3.03 13.71 -28.91
CA ILE A 405 1.81 13.63 -29.73
C ILE A 405 1.02 14.92 -29.61
N MET A 406 0.78 15.38 -28.37
CA MET A 406 0.09 16.64 -28.10
C MET A 406 0.75 17.83 -28.81
N LYS A 407 2.09 17.95 -28.72
CA LYS A 407 2.83 19.02 -29.39
C LYS A 407 2.72 18.95 -30.92
N LYS A 408 2.80 17.76 -31.51
CA LYS A 408 2.72 17.57 -32.97
C LYS A 408 1.33 17.84 -33.53
N LEU A 409 0.27 17.56 -32.76
CA LEU A 409 -1.13 17.80 -33.14
C LEU A 409 -1.63 19.23 -32.83
N MET A 410 -0.77 20.14 -32.37
CA MET A 410 -1.18 21.52 -32.05
C MET A 410 -1.89 22.24 -33.21
N PRO A 411 -1.43 22.16 -34.47
CA PRO A 411 -2.12 22.79 -35.59
C PRO A 411 -3.53 22.23 -35.80
N GLU A 412 -3.69 20.91 -35.78
CA GLU A 412 -4.97 20.23 -35.94
C GLU A 412 -5.93 20.56 -34.79
N ARG A 413 -5.44 20.56 -33.54
CA ARG A 413 -6.21 20.95 -32.35
C ARG A 413 -6.68 22.41 -32.43
N HIS A 414 -5.83 23.31 -32.92
CA HIS A 414 -6.17 24.72 -33.10
C HIS A 414 -7.28 24.89 -34.14
N LEU A 415 -7.23 24.16 -35.26
CA LEU A 415 -8.28 24.20 -36.28
C LEU A 415 -9.64 23.76 -35.72
N VAL A 416 -9.67 22.65 -34.97
CA VAL A 416 -10.90 22.18 -34.32
C VAL A 416 -11.42 23.22 -33.33
N LEU A 417 -10.54 23.80 -32.52
CA LEU A 417 -10.93 24.85 -31.57
C LEU A 417 -11.55 26.07 -32.27
N VAL A 418 -10.95 26.56 -33.36
CA VAL A 418 -11.50 27.68 -34.13
C VAL A 418 -12.88 27.34 -34.68
N SER A 419 -13.07 26.14 -35.24
CA SER A 419 -14.39 25.71 -35.73
C SER A 419 -15.44 25.55 -34.62
N LEU A 420 -15.04 25.11 -33.42
CA LEU A 420 -15.94 25.06 -32.26
C LEU A 420 -16.32 26.46 -31.77
N LEU A 421 -15.38 27.40 -31.74
CA LEU A 421 -15.67 28.80 -31.40
C LEU A 421 -16.68 29.41 -32.36
N GLN A 422 -16.56 29.14 -33.67
CA GLN A 422 -17.54 29.58 -34.67
C GLN A 422 -18.93 28.95 -34.47
N ILE A 423 -19.00 27.70 -33.99
CA ILE A 423 -20.29 27.08 -33.63
C ILE A 423 -20.88 27.77 -32.40
N CYS A 424 -20.07 28.06 -31.38
CA CYS A 424 -20.50 28.79 -30.19
C CYS A 424 -21.01 30.19 -30.56
N GLU A 425 -20.32 30.91 -31.43
CA GLU A 425 -20.77 32.21 -31.95
C GLU A 425 -22.12 32.10 -32.67
N LYS A 426 -22.29 31.11 -33.55
CA LYS A 426 -23.59 30.89 -34.22
C LYS A 426 -24.72 30.57 -33.25
N ILE A 427 -24.46 29.73 -32.24
CA ILE A 427 -25.45 29.40 -31.20
C ILE A 427 -25.81 30.64 -30.39
N LYS A 428 -24.82 31.47 -30.07
CA LYS A 428 -25.02 32.76 -29.42
C LYS A 428 -25.89 33.67 -30.28
N ASP A 429 -25.52 33.92 -31.53
CA ASP A 429 -26.28 34.78 -32.45
C ASP A 429 -27.73 34.29 -32.63
N GLU A 430 -27.94 32.98 -32.76
CA GLU A 430 -29.27 32.38 -32.86
C GLU A 430 -30.08 32.58 -31.58
N PHE A 431 -29.46 32.40 -30.41
CA PHE A 431 -30.08 32.67 -29.12
C PHE A 431 -30.46 34.15 -29.01
N GLU A 432 -29.54 35.08 -29.28
CA GLU A 432 -29.79 36.53 -29.18
C GLU A 432 -30.89 36.97 -30.15
N SER A 433 -30.88 36.45 -31.39
CA SER A 433 -31.91 36.73 -32.40
C SER A 433 -33.30 36.22 -31.99
N LYS A 434 -33.40 35.03 -31.40
CA LYS A 434 -34.68 34.43 -31.00
C LYS A 434 -35.24 34.97 -29.68
N SER A 435 -34.35 35.32 -28.75
CA SER A 435 -34.70 35.82 -27.41
C SER A 435 -34.83 37.34 -27.34
N GLY A 436 -34.16 38.08 -28.24
CA GLY A 436 -34.03 39.53 -28.19
C GLY A 436 -33.06 40.03 -27.11
N GLN A 437 -32.25 39.14 -26.52
CA GLN A 437 -31.35 39.45 -25.40
C GLN A 437 -29.90 39.26 -25.81
N ASN A 438 -29.05 40.20 -25.42
CA ASN A 438 -27.62 40.14 -25.69
C ASN A 438 -26.90 39.42 -24.52
N LEU A 439 -26.16 38.37 -24.84
CA LEU A 439 -25.48 37.52 -23.87
C LEU A 439 -24.24 38.20 -23.26
N ASP A 440 -23.60 39.13 -23.96
CA ASP A 440 -22.44 39.87 -23.42
C ASP A 440 -22.84 40.88 -22.33
N LEU A 441 -24.08 41.36 -22.35
CA LEU A 441 -24.63 42.27 -21.34
C LEU A 441 -25.14 41.56 -20.07
N SER A 442 -25.20 40.22 -20.06
CA SER A 442 -25.77 39.41 -18.96
C SER A 442 -24.73 38.64 -18.14
N LEU A 443 -23.44 38.72 -18.49
CA LEU A 443 -22.33 38.21 -17.66
C LEU A 443 -22.26 38.99 -16.34
N GLY A 444 -22.91 38.46 -15.31
CA GLY A 444 -22.92 39.01 -13.94
C GLY A 444 -24.29 39.45 -13.42
N MET A 445 -25.38 39.30 -14.17
CA MET A 445 -26.73 39.55 -13.66
C MET A 445 -27.50 38.24 -13.44
N GLU A 446 -27.94 37.99 -12.20
CA GLU A 446 -28.84 36.87 -11.80
C GLU A 446 -30.28 37.07 -12.30
N ILE A 447 -30.48 37.59 -13.52
CA ILE A 447 -31.82 37.76 -14.07
C ILE A 447 -32.00 36.76 -15.19
N ILE A 448 -32.86 35.76 -14.92
CA ILE A 448 -33.28 34.78 -15.92
C ILE A 448 -33.90 35.55 -17.09
N PRO A 449 -33.36 35.43 -18.30
CA PRO A 449 -33.84 36.20 -19.43
C PRO A 449 -35.28 35.76 -19.80
N GLN A 450 -36.26 36.67 -19.75
CA GLN A 450 -37.63 36.38 -20.15
C GLN A 450 -37.75 36.42 -21.68
N GLY A 451 -37.82 35.25 -22.31
CA GLY A 451 -37.98 35.15 -23.76
C GLY A 451 -39.36 35.63 -24.24
N HIS A 452 -39.40 36.56 -25.20
CA HIS A 452 -40.63 37.07 -25.80
C HIS A 452 -41.38 36.06 -26.69
N ASN A 453 -40.84 34.85 -26.93
CA ASN A 453 -41.38 33.89 -27.88
C ASN A 453 -41.85 32.54 -27.30
N PHE A 454 -41.86 32.35 -25.99
CA PHE A 454 -42.54 31.19 -25.40
C PHE A 454 -44.04 31.47 -25.31
N ARG A 455 -44.77 31.25 -26.42
CA ARG A 455 -46.23 31.09 -26.35
C ARG A 455 -46.50 29.91 -25.41
N LYS A 456 -47.19 30.22 -24.30
CA LYS A 456 -47.73 29.22 -23.37
C LYS A 456 -48.57 28.22 -24.18
N PHE A 457 -48.11 26.97 -24.24
CA PHE A 457 -48.96 25.81 -24.46
C PHE A 457 -49.21 25.15 -23.11
#